data_AF-A0A0K6HC30-F1
#
_entry.id   AF-A0A0K6HC30-F1
#
_cell.length_a   1.000
_cell.length_b   1.000
_cell.length_c   1.000
_cell.angle_alpha   90.00
_cell.angle_beta   90.00
_cell.angle_gamma   90.00
#
_symmetry.space_group_name_H-M   'P 1'
#
loop_
_entity.id
_entity.type
_entity.pdbx_description
1 polymer ?
#
loop_
_entity_poly.entity_id
_entity_poly.type
_entity_poly.pdbx_seq_one_letter_code
_entity_poly.pdbx_strand_id
1 'polypeptide(L)'
;MSVPAIQTALQQMQTMKAEVAAPAAAKVNLNVQPGVEKAQNGGFAGELKNSIERINSLQQTSAATTKAFQLGDPNVSLNQVMVDKQKAGLAFDMGVQVRNKLISAYKDIMNMQV
;
A
#
# COMPACT_ATOMS: atom_id res chain seq x y z
N MET A 1 -37.51 26.98 49.71
CA MET A 1 -37.03 25.59 49.51
C MET A 1 -36.31 25.49 48.16
N SER A 2 -35.15 26.16 48.03
CA SER A 2 -34.45 26.31 46.75
C SER A 2 -32.95 26.40 47.00
N VAL A 3 -32.36 25.38 47.63
CA VAL A 3 -30.91 25.35 47.93
C VAL A 3 -30.18 24.00 47.74
N PRO A 4 -30.80 22.86 47.34
CA PRO A 4 -30.01 21.63 47.10
C PRO A 4 -29.46 21.48 45.68
N ALA A 5 -30.04 22.15 44.66
CA ALA A 5 -29.68 21.90 43.25
C ALA A 5 -28.34 22.51 42.81
N ILE A 6 -27.90 23.62 43.43
CA ILE A 6 -26.62 24.27 43.10
C ILE A 6 -25.43 23.47 43.64
N GLN A 7 -25.62 22.75 44.76
CA GLN A 7 -24.59 21.88 45.33
C GLN A 7 -24.35 20.65 44.43
N THR A 8 -25.41 20.07 43.87
CA THR A 8 -25.32 18.91 42.97
C THR A 8 -24.66 19.26 41.63
N ALA A 9 -24.92 20.46 41.10
CA ALA A 9 -24.28 20.94 39.87
C ALA A 9 -22.77 21.21 40.05
N LEU A 10 -22.36 21.72 41.22
CA LEU A 10 -20.93 21.91 41.55
C LEU A 10 -20.19 20.58 41.78
N GLN A 11 -20.87 19.54 42.26
CA GLN A 11 -20.30 18.19 42.37
C GLN A 11 -20.16 17.49 41.01
N GLN A 12 -21.07 17.74 40.07
CA GLN A 12 -20.96 17.24 38.69
C GLN A 12 -19.84 17.94 37.89
N MET A 13 -19.58 19.23 38.12
CA MET A 13 -18.43 19.90 37.51
C MET A 13 -17.07 19.49 38.09
N GLN A 14 -17.02 18.95 39.32
CA GLN A 14 -15.77 18.47 39.91
C GLN A 14 -15.39 17.07 39.40
N THR A 15 -16.37 16.22 39.09
CA THR A 15 -16.13 14.89 38.52
C THR A 15 -15.74 14.96 37.04
N MET A 16 -16.25 15.92 36.27
CA MET A 16 -15.76 16.14 34.89
C MET A 16 -14.31 16.66 34.83
N LYS A 17 -13.85 17.43 35.82
CA LYS A 17 -12.44 17.89 35.90
C LYS A 17 -11.46 16.76 36.27
N ALA A 18 -11.94 15.69 36.91
CA ALA A 18 -11.15 14.52 37.24
C ALA A 18 -10.93 13.57 36.03
N GLU A 19 -11.74 13.70 34.98
CA GLU A 19 -11.59 12.92 33.74
C GLU A 19 -10.65 13.59 32.70
N VAL A 20 -10.36 14.88 32.84
CA VAL A 20 -9.40 15.63 31.99
C VAL A 20 -8.04 15.85 32.65
N ALA A 21 -7.85 15.44 33.90
CA ALA A 21 -6.58 15.54 34.64
C ALA A 21 -5.79 14.23 34.70
N ALA A 22 -6.19 13.21 33.93
CA ALA A 22 -5.30 12.11 33.60
C ALA A 22 -4.58 12.48 32.29
N PRO A 23 -3.25 12.71 32.30
CA PRO A 23 -2.51 12.59 31.06
C PRO A 23 -2.64 11.12 30.63
N ALA A 24 -3.59 10.87 29.74
CA ALA A 24 -3.48 9.82 28.76
C ALA A 24 -2.31 10.19 27.82
N ALA A 25 -1.11 10.28 28.38
CA ALA A 25 0.05 9.76 27.73
C ALA A 25 -0.27 8.27 27.53
N ALA A 26 -0.97 7.99 26.43
CA ALA A 26 -0.69 6.82 25.65
C ALA A 26 0.81 6.89 25.37
N LYS A 27 1.60 6.40 26.33
CA LYS A 27 2.87 5.79 26.07
C LYS A 27 2.51 4.68 25.11
N VAL A 28 2.51 5.02 23.81
CA VAL A 28 2.75 4.02 22.79
C VAL A 28 4.07 3.43 23.23
N ASN A 29 3.99 2.29 23.91
CA ASN A 29 5.13 1.46 24.17
C ASN A 29 5.48 0.91 22.79
N LEU A 30 6.11 1.76 21.98
CA LEU A 30 7.00 1.36 20.91
C LEU A 30 8.17 0.70 21.64
N ASN A 31 7.90 -0.49 22.19
CA ASN A 31 8.90 -1.50 22.37
C ASN A 31 9.34 -1.84 20.94
N VAL A 32 10.13 -0.94 20.34
CA VAL A 32 11.08 -1.26 19.30
C VAL A 32 12.10 -2.12 20.00
N GLN A 33 11.69 -3.36 20.29
CA GLN A 33 12.62 -4.46 20.30
C GLN A 33 13.39 -4.27 18.99
N PRO A 34 14.73 -4.18 19.01
CA PRO A 34 15.52 -4.49 17.82
C PRO A 34 15.41 -6.00 17.58
N GLY A 35 14.17 -6.48 17.45
CA GLY A 35 13.87 -7.66 16.70
C GLY A 35 14.19 -7.25 15.29
N VAL A 36 15.40 -7.62 14.87
CA VAL A 36 15.69 -7.91 13.49
C VAL A 36 14.62 -8.91 13.07
N GLU A 37 13.45 -8.41 12.68
CA GLU A 37 12.51 -9.13 11.85
C GLU A 37 13.33 -9.46 10.63
N LYS A 38 13.95 -10.64 10.67
CA LYS A 38 14.57 -11.26 9.53
C LYS A 38 13.60 -11.01 8.41
N ALA A 39 14.05 -10.27 7.41
CA ALA A 39 13.38 -10.13 6.13
C ALA A 39 13.20 -11.55 5.57
N GLN A 40 12.19 -12.27 6.07
CA GLN A 40 11.85 -13.60 5.68
C GLN A 40 11.04 -13.41 4.40
N ASN A 41 11.78 -13.47 3.28
CA ASN A 41 11.27 -13.61 1.92
C ASN A 41 10.57 -12.39 1.31
N GLY A 42 11.23 -11.22 1.31
CA GLY A 42 10.66 -10.03 0.66
C GLY A 42 11.62 -8.86 0.49
N GLY A 43 12.84 -9.10 0.02
CA GLY A 43 13.72 -8.00 -0.39
C GLY A 43 13.20 -7.31 -1.66
N PHE A 44 13.71 -6.12 -1.98
CA PHE A 44 13.41 -5.41 -3.23
C PHE A 44 13.54 -6.32 -4.48
N ALA A 45 14.53 -7.21 -4.51
CA ALA A 45 14.70 -8.17 -5.61
C ALA A 45 13.54 -9.18 -5.74
N GLY A 46 12.97 -9.60 -4.61
CA GLY A 46 11.78 -10.47 -4.58
C GLY A 46 10.54 -9.73 -5.08
N GLU A 47 10.32 -8.50 -4.62
CA GLU A 47 9.21 -7.66 -5.09
C GLU A 47 9.34 -7.28 -6.56
N LEU A 48 10.56 -7.03 -7.03
CA LEU A 48 10.83 -6.79 -8.45
C LEU A 48 10.49 -8.03 -9.30
N LYS A 49 10.88 -9.23 -8.84
CA LYS A 49 10.51 -10.48 -9.50
C LYS A 49 8.99 -10.65 -9.55
N ASN A 50 8.31 -10.48 -8.42
CA ASN A 50 6.84 -10.55 -8.33
C ASN A 50 6.17 -9.53 -9.26
N SER A 51 6.74 -8.33 -9.38
CA SER A 51 6.24 -7.28 -10.27
C SER A 51 6.39 -7.67 -11.75
N ILE A 52 7.52 -8.27 -12.14
CA ILE A 52 7.74 -8.77 -13.51
C ILE A 52 6.75 -9.91 -13.83
N GLU A 53 6.54 -10.83 -12.90
CA GLU A 53 5.55 -11.90 -13.04
C GLU A 53 4.13 -11.35 -13.18
N ARG A 54 3.79 -10.29 -12.42
CA ARG A 54 2.50 -9.60 -12.55
C ARG A 54 2.33 -8.92 -13.91
N ILE A 55 3.36 -8.26 -14.44
CA ILE A 55 3.33 -7.67 -15.80
C ILE A 55 3.08 -8.78 -16.83
N ASN A 56 3.77 -9.91 -16.70
CA ASN A 56 3.58 -11.06 -17.60
C ASN A 56 2.14 -11.60 -17.53
N SER A 57 1.58 -11.75 -16.33
CA SER A 57 0.19 -12.16 -16.14
C SER A 57 -0.80 -11.18 -16.78
N LEU A 58 -0.62 -9.86 -16.61
CA LEU A 58 -1.46 -8.85 -17.26
C LEU A 58 -1.39 -8.96 -18.79
N GLN A 59 -0.21 -9.20 -19.35
CA GLN A 59 -0.01 -9.38 -20.79
C GLN A 59 -0.76 -10.63 -21.30
N GLN A 60 -0.67 -11.75 -20.57
CA GLN A 60 -1.39 -12.99 -20.91
C GLN A 60 -2.90 -12.82 -20.82
N THR A 61 -3.41 -12.20 -19.75
CA THR A 61 -4.83 -11.92 -19.57
C THR A 61 -5.36 -11.05 -20.71
N SER A 62 -4.64 -9.97 -21.05
CA SER A 62 -4.99 -9.08 -22.16
C SER A 62 -5.05 -9.83 -23.51
N ALA A 63 -4.09 -10.74 -23.76
CA ALA A 63 -4.10 -11.57 -24.96
C ALA A 63 -5.27 -12.56 -24.97
N ALA A 64 -5.57 -13.18 -23.83
CA ALA A 64 -6.67 -14.11 -23.67
C ALA A 64 -8.03 -13.44 -23.88
N THR A 65 -8.27 -12.29 -23.25
CA THR A 65 -9.53 -11.54 -23.40
C THR A 65 -9.68 -10.98 -24.81
N THR A 66 -8.58 -10.51 -25.43
CA THR A 66 -8.60 -10.12 -26.85
C THR A 66 -9.02 -11.29 -27.75
N LYS A 67 -8.45 -12.47 -27.53
CA LYS A 67 -8.77 -13.67 -28.31
C LYS A 67 -10.22 -14.12 -28.09
N ALA A 68 -10.68 -14.17 -26.85
CA ALA A 68 -12.05 -14.53 -26.51
C ALA A 68 -13.07 -13.58 -27.17
N PHE A 69 -12.78 -12.27 -27.16
CA PHE A 69 -13.59 -11.28 -27.86
C PHE A 69 -13.60 -11.48 -29.38
N GLN A 70 -12.45 -11.76 -29.99
CA GLN A 70 -12.36 -12.06 -31.43
C GLN A 70 -13.13 -13.33 -31.83
N LEU A 71 -13.23 -14.30 -30.91
CA LEU A 71 -14.02 -15.52 -31.08
C LEU A 71 -15.52 -15.32 -30.82
N GLY A 72 -15.94 -14.11 -30.41
CA GLY A 72 -17.34 -13.78 -30.16
C GLY A 72 -17.88 -14.27 -28.81
N ASP A 73 -17.01 -14.48 -27.80
CA ASP A 73 -17.45 -14.88 -26.46
C ASP A 73 -18.39 -13.81 -25.86
N PRO A 74 -19.66 -14.15 -25.55
CA PRO A 74 -20.64 -13.20 -25.02
C PRO A 74 -20.30 -12.68 -23.61
N ASN A 75 -19.40 -13.37 -22.89
CA ASN A 75 -18.96 -12.97 -21.55
C ASN A 75 -17.83 -11.94 -21.57
N VAL A 76 -17.20 -11.71 -22.73
CA VAL A 76 -16.09 -10.77 -22.87
C VAL A 76 -16.57 -9.55 -23.64
N SER A 77 -16.68 -8.43 -22.95
CA SER A 77 -17.08 -7.16 -23.54
C SER A 77 -15.87 -6.36 -24.06
N LEU A 78 -16.09 -5.54 -25.08
CA LEU A 78 -15.03 -4.71 -25.68
C LEU A 78 -14.35 -3.79 -24.65
N ASN A 79 -15.11 -3.22 -23.73
CA ASN A 79 -14.57 -2.38 -22.65
C ASN A 79 -13.59 -3.15 -21.76
N GLN A 80 -13.86 -4.43 -21.47
CA GLN A 80 -12.97 -5.26 -20.66
C GLN A 80 -11.63 -5.49 -21.39
N VAL A 81 -11.67 -5.84 -22.67
CA VAL A 81 -10.46 -6.00 -23.50
C VAL A 81 -9.64 -4.71 -23.54
N MET A 82 -10.30 -3.56 -23.71
CA MET A 82 -9.62 -2.27 -23.76
C MET A 82 -8.95 -1.92 -22.42
N VAL A 83 -9.64 -2.17 -21.30
CA VAL A 83 -9.08 -1.96 -19.96
C VAL A 83 -7.90 -2.90 -19.71
N ASP A 84 -8.01 -4.17 -20.08
CA ASP A 84 -6.92 -5.14 -19.89
C ASP A 84 -5.70 -4.79 -20.75
N LYS A 85 -5.92 -4.31 -21.99
CA LYS A 85 -4.84 -3.77 -22.84
C LYS A 85 -4.18 -2.54 -22.22
N GLN A 86 -4.95 -1.60 -21.72
CA GLN A 86 -4.40 -0.39 -21.07
C GLN A 86 -3.61 -0.74 -19.81
N LYS A 87 -4.12 -1.65 -18.97
CA LYS A 87 -3.42 -2.14 -17.77
C LYS A 87 -2.10 -2.80 -18.13
N ALA A 88 -2.10 -3.71 -19.12
CA ALA A 88 -0.89 -4.38 -19.56
C ALA A 88 0.14 -3.40 -20.13
N GLY A 89 -0.29 -2.45 -20.97
CA GLY A 89 0.59 -1.43 -21.54
C GLY A 89 1.22 -0.53 -20.49
N LEU A 90 0.41 0.05 -19.60
CA LEU A 90 0.91 0.92 -18.53
C LEU A 90 1.86 0.17 -17.58
N ALA A 91 1.52 -1.06 -17.20
CA ALA A 91 2.38 -1.87 -16.33
C ALA A 91 3.72 -2.21 -16.99
N PHE A 92 3.71 -2.49 -18.31
CA PHE A 92 4.92 -2.71 -19.09
C PHE A 92 5.80 -1.47 -19.16
N ASP A 93 5.22 -0.30 -19.47
CA ASP A 93 5.97 0.97 -19.53
C ASP A 93 6.63 1.30 -18.19
N MET A 94 5.89 1.13 -17.09
CA MET A 94 6.44 1.26 -15.73
C MET A 94 7.59 0.26 -15.49
N GLY A 95 7.43 -1.00 -15.91
CA GLY A 95 8.48 -2.02 -15.82
C GLY A 95 9.75 -1.63 -16.57
N VAL A 96 9.63 -1.06 -17.76
CA VAL A 96 10.76 -0.56 -18.55
C VAL A 96 11.48 0.59 -17.83
N GLN A 97 10.74 1.51 -17.21
CA GLN A 97 11.34 2.59 -16.43
C GLN A 97 12.13 2.06 -15.24
N VAL A 98 11.58 1.10 -14.49
CA VAL A 98 12.27 0.46 -13.37
C VAL A 98 13.53 -0.27 -13.85
N ARG A 99 13.44 -1.04 -14.94
CA ARG A 99 14.60 -1.69 -15.57
C ARG A 99 15.69 -0.68 -15.90
N ASN A 100 15.33 0.43 -16.54
CA ASN A 100 16.29 1.47 -16.92
C ASN A 100 16.95 2.10 -15.68
N LYS A 101 16.18 2.39 -14.63
CA LYS A 101 16.72 2.90 -13.36
C LYS A 101 17.68 1.92 -12.70
N LEU A 102 17.40 0.62 -12.74
CA LEU A 102 18.30 -0.41 -12.20
C LEU A 102 19.61 -0.50 -12.97
N ILE A 103 19.55 -0.45 -14.30
CA ILE A 103 20.75 -0.42 -15.15
C ILE A 103 21.56 0.85 -14.87
N SER A 104 20.90 2.00 -14.74
CA SER A 104 21.57 3.25 -14.37
C SER A 104 22.21 3.19 -13.00
N ALA A 105 21.54 2.65 -11.98
CA ALA A 105 22.09 2.50 -10.64
C ALA A 105 23.32 1.57 -10.63
N TYR A 106 23.29 0.48 -11.40
CA TYR A 106 24.46 -0.38 -11.57
C TYR A 106 25.63 0.35 -12.23
N LYS A 107 25.36 1.11 -13.30
CA LYS A 107 26.37 1.93 -13.97
C LYS A 107 26.94 3.02 -13.05
N ASP A 108 26.11 3.63 -12.21
CA ASP A 108 26.51 4.65 -11.25
C ASP A 108 27.49 4.08 -10.21
N ILE A 109 27.18 2.93 -9.62
CA ILE A 109 28.08 2.20 -8.71
C ILE A 109 29.41 1.85 -9.40
N MET A 110 29.38 1.43 -10.67
CA MET A 110 30.60 1.17 -11.44
C MET A 110 31.46 2.43 -11.69
N ASN A 111 30.83 3.60 -11.79
CA ASN A 111 31.51 4.86 -12.05
C ASN A 111 31.87 5.63 -10.76
N MET A 112 31.35 5.22 -9.60
CA MET A 112 31.91 5.62 -8.31
C MET A 112 33.30 5.00 -8.17
N GLN A 113 34.33 5.77 -8.55
CA GLN A 113 35.70 5.46 -8.22
C GLN A 113 35.87 5.44 -6.69
N VAL A 114 36.60 4.43 -6.20
CA VAL A 114 37.13 4.39 -4.83
C VAL A 114 38.06 5.56 -4.56
#